data_AF-A0A7U3ZGH2-F1
#
_entry.id   AF-A0A7U3ZGH2-F1
#
_cell.length_a   1.000
_cell.length_b   1.000
_cell.length_c   1.000
_cell.angle_alpha   90.00
_cell.angle_beta   90.00
_cell.angle_gamma   90.00
#
_symmetry.space_group_name_H-M   'P 1'
#
loop_
_entity.id
_entity.type
_entity.pdbx_description
1 polymer ?
#
loop_
_entity_poly.entity_id
_entity_poly.type
_entity_poly.pdbx_seq_one_letter_code
_entity_poly.pdbx_strand_id
1 'polypeptide(L)'
;MTEEEIKTERLKLKNNLSYLRLQERAGKATAAEVARAELAWSTFSSAPAETLKATATPPPAPQGPAWQSENPADTLTPEVALIVEELRKQQSDLDYEKRSLSMQLQAVPKDVACPEITKQILELREQWMALGDEIRFVIANGQRPTEERPKEFDAEAYRSQLPNDRYQLSKLIENMNINVHYRWPQRLAQAKTEAKKAEYRLKIAKGERELDILRQYFKSIQ
;
A
#
# COMPACT_ATOMS: atom_id res chain seq x y z
N MET A 1 17.14 -20.43 26.32
CA MET A 1 16.33 -20.38 25.10
C MET A 1 15.81 -21.77 24.80
N THR A 2 14.53 -21.89 24.49
CA THR A 2 13.93 -23.12 23.94
C THR A 2 14.36 -23.30 22.47
N GLU A 3 14.25 -24.51 21.93
CA GLU A 3 14.58 -24.76 20.51
C GLU A 3 13.73 -23.91 19.56
N GLU A 4 12.51 -23.58 19.96
CA GLU A 4 11.60 -22.71 19.20
C GLU A 4 12.10 -21.26 19.20
N GLU A 5 12.56 -20.75 20.34
CA GLU A 5 13.14 -19.40 20.43
C GLU A 5 14.38 -19.26 19.53
N ILE A 6 15.27 -20.26 19.52
CA ILE A 6 16.46 -20.27 18.65
C ILE A 6 16.05 -20.25 17.17
N LYS A 7 15.01 -21.00 16.78
CA LYS A 7 14.47 -20.95 15.41
C LYS A 7 13.91 -19.58 15.07
N THR A 8 13.18 -18.93 15.98
CA THR A 8 12.63 -17.59 15.74
C THR A 8 13.72 -16.53 15.63
N GLU A 9 14.78 -16.61 16.43
CA GLU A 9 15.90 -15.67 16.36
C GLU A 9 16.73 -15.86 15.10
N ARG A 10 16.95 -17.11 14.67
CA ARG A 10 17.54 -17.38 13.35
C ARG A 10 16.69 -16.76 12.24
N LEU A 11 15.38 -16.92 12.29
CA LEU A 11 14.49 -16.35 11.29
C LEU A 11 14.58 -14.81 11.27
N LYS A 12 14.62 -14.16 12.44
CA LYS A 12 14.77 -12.70 12.57
C LYS A 12 16.08 -12.20 11.96
N LEU A 13 17.21 -12.84 12.28
CA LEU A 13 18.53 -12.44 11.77
C LEU A 13 18.65 -12.66 10.25
N LYS A 14 18.11 -13.77 9.74
CA LYS A 14 18.07 -14.04 8.29
C LYS A 14 17.22 -13.01 7.54
N ASN A 15 16.06 -12.66 8.09
CA ASN A 15 15.17 -11.67 7.50
C ASN A 15 15.82 -10.28 7.50
N ASN A 16 16.48 -9.89 8.60
CA ASN A 16 17.22 -8.63 8.70
C ASN A 16 18.34 -8.53 7.65
N LEU A 17 19.13 -9.59 7.46
CA LEU A 17 20.16 -9.66 6.43
C LEU A 17 19.57 -9.48 5.02
N SER A 18 18.48 -10.19 4.72
CA SER A 18 17.82 -10.10 3.40
C SER A 18 17.27 -8.71 3.12
N TYR A 19 16.75 -8.04 4.15
CA TYR A 19 16.22 -6.69 4.08
C TYR A 19 17.34 -5.66 3.83
N LEU A 20 18.45 -5.74 4.57
CA LEU A 20 19.58 -4.82 4.38
C LEU A 20 20.25 -4.98 3.01
N ARG A 21 20.37 -6.22 2.48
CA ARG A 21 20.83 -6.45 1.10
C ARG A 21 19.89 -5.84 0.05
N LEU A 22 18.58 -5.86 0.31
CA LEU A 22 17.60 -5.22 -0.57
C LEU A 22 17.73 -3.69 -0.50
N GLN A 23 17.94 -3.13 0.68
CA GLN A 23 18.14 -1.70 0.88
C GLN A 23 19.46 -1.19 0.29
N GLU A 24 20.54 -1.97 0.37
CA GLU A 24 21.83 -1.65 -0.28
C GLU A 24 21.66 -1.55 -1.80
N ARG A 25 20.93 -2.50 -2.42
CA ARG A 25 20.58 -2.42 -3.86
C ARG A 25 19.74 -1.19 -4.22
N ALA A 26 18.97 -0.69 -3.27
CA ALA A 26 18.18 0.53 -3.41
C ALA A 26 18.96 1.81 -3.02
N GLY A 27 20.24 1.70 -2.65
CA GLY A 27 21.09 2.81 -2.21
C GLY A 27 20.73 3.38 -0.83
N LYS A 28 19.94 2.66 -0.03
CA LYS A 28 19.39 3.11 1.26
C LYS A 28 20.09 2.52 2.49
N ALA A 29 20.96 1.55 2.29
CA ALA A 29 21.82 0.97 3.33
C ALA A 29 23.27 0.97 2.86
N THR A 30 24.19 1.13 3.81
CA THR A 30 25.62 1.13 3.56
C THR A 30 26.18 -0.29 3.56
N ALA A 31 27.24 -0.54 2.78
CA ALA A 31 27.91 -1.84 2.76
C ALA A 31 28.41 -2.28 4.17
N ALA A 32 28.73 -1.32 5.04
CA ALA A 32 29.11 -1.58 6.43
C ALA A 32 27.95 -2.10 7.30
N GLU A 33 26.70 -1.78 6.97
CA GLU A 33 25.51 -2.32 7.67
C GLU A 33 25.22 -3.76 7.23
N VAL A 34 25.40 -4.05 5.94
CA VAL A 34 25.30 -5.42 5.42
C VAL A 34 26.38 -6.32 6.03
N ALA A 35 27.64 -5.86 6.08
CA ALA A 35 28.73 -6.61 6.70
C ALA A 35 28.49 -6.90 8.19
N ARG A 36 27.92 -5.93 8.94
CA ARG A 36 27.53 -6.14 10.35
C ARG A 36 26.43 -7.18 10.52
N ALA A 37 25.43 -7.17 9.64
CA ALA A 37 24.36 -8.16 9.64
C ALA A 37 24.84 -9.56 9.24
N GLU A 38 25.79 -9.65 8.30
CA GLU A 38 26.44 -10.91 7.92
C GLU A 38 27.25 -11.50 9.07
N LEU A 39 27.98 -10.66 9.80
CA LEU A 39 28.75 -11.07 10.97
C LEU A 39 27.85 -11.52 12.13
N ALA A 40 26.72 -10.84 12.36
CA ALA A 40 25.73 -11.25 13.35
C ALA A 40 25.08 -12.61 12.99
N TRP A 41 24.74 -12.81 11.71
CA TRP A 41 24.17 -14.08 11.22
C TRP A 41 25.18 -15.23 11.31
N SER A 42 26.42 -15.00 10.86
CA SER A 42 27.46 -16.03 10.87
C SER A 42 27.78 -16.46 12.30
N THR A 43 27.97 -15.51 13.22
CA THR A 43 28.22 -15.76 14.65
C THR A 43 27.09 -16.53 15.32
N PHE A 44 25.83 -16.20 15.03
CA PHE A 44 24.67 -16.89 15.61
C PHE A 44 24.42 -18.27 14.98
N SER A 45 24.78 -18.43 13.69
CA SER A 45 24.61 -19.70 12.97
C SER A 45 25.69 -20.73 13.31
N SER A 46 26.89 -20.30 13.71
CA SER A 46 28.05 -21.15 14.02
C SER A 46 28.23 -21.44 15.51
N ALA A 47 27.53 -20.73 16.40
CA ALA A 47 27.63 -20.94 17.84
C ALA A 47 27.00 -22.29 18.28
N PRO A 48 27.70 -23.11 19.09
CA PRO A 48 27.12 -24.31 19.70
C PRO A 48 26.02 -23.93 20.70
N ALA A 49 24.97 -24.75 20.81
CA ALA A 49 23.74 -24.43 21.56
C ALA A 49 23.96 -24.12 23.05
N GLU A 50 25.10 -24.51 23.62
CA GLU A 50 25.44 -24.29 25.04
C GLU A 50 25.93 -22.86 25.35
N THR A 51 26.49 -22.13 24.37
CA THR A 51 27.01 -20.76 24.59
C THR A 51 25.96 -19.66 24.47
N LEU A 52 24.77 -19.98 23.94
CA LEU A 52 23.67 -19.01 23.74
C LEU A 52 22.85 -18.73 25.01
N LYS A 53 23.15 -19.40 26.14
CA LYS A 53 22.44 -19.20 27.42
C LYS A 53 22.97 -18.03 28.25
N ALA A 54 24.13 -17.45 27.95
CA ALA A 54 24.86 -16.63 28.93
C ALA A 54 24.94 -15.12 28.67
N THR A 55 24.46 -14.59 27.55
CA THR A 55 24.65 -13.14 27.29
C THR A 55 23.47 -12.51 26.56
N ALA A 56 22.35 -12.35 27.28
CA ALA A 56 21.25 -11.49 26.87
C ALA A 56 21.40 -10.12 27.55
N THR A 57 22.39 -9.34 27.13
CA THR A 57 22.31 -7.89 27.31
C THR A 57 21.75 -7.35 25.98
N PRO A 58 20.48 -6.91 25.95
CA PRO A 58 19.92 -6.35 24.73
C PRO A 58 20.71 -5.08 24.38
N PRO A 59 21.30 -4.96 23.18
CA PRO A 59 21.77 -3.67 22.72
C PRO A 59 20.57 -2.70 22.69
N PRO A 60 20.76 -1.43 23.06
CA PRO A 60 19.70 -0.44 22.99
C PRO A 60 19.11 -0.48 21.59
N ALA A 61 17.78 -0.64 21.51
CA ALA A 61 17.05 -0.71 20.27
C ALA A 61 17.56 0.44 19.38
N PRO A 62 18.08 0.16 18.17
CA PRO A 62 18.37 1.24 17.24
C PRO A 62 17.06 1.98 17.07
N GLN A 63 17.05 3.24 17.50
CA GLN A 63 15.98 4.17 17.17
C GLN A 63 15.93 4.14 15.65
N GLY A 64 14.97 3.37 15.12
CA GLY A 64 14.74 3.31 13.70
C GLY A 64 14.59 4.75 13.22
N PRO A 65 15.04 5.07 11.99
CA PRO A 65 14.77 6.38 11.43
C PRO A 65 13.29 6.66 11.65
N ALA A 66 13.00 7.77 12.34
CA ALA A 66 11.65 8.26 12.52
C ALA A 66 10.99 8.09 11.16
N TRP A 67 9.90 7.33 11.10
CA TRP A 67 9.11 7.21 9.90
C TRP A 67 8.64 8.62 9.57
N GLN A 68 9.44 9.35 8.80
CA GLN A 68 8.95 10.35 7.90
C GLN A 68 8.20 9.50 6.86
N SER A 69 6.98 9.10 7.22
CA SER A 69 5.93 9.10 6.23
C SER A 69 6.06 10.48 5.61
N GLU A 70 6.61 10.55 4.40
CA GLU A 70 6.21 11.58 3.47
C GLU A 70 4.70 11.42 3.38
N ASN A 71 4.00 12.06 4.31
CA ASN A 71 2.58 12.25 4.21
C ASN A 71 2.46 13.03 2.92
N PRO A 72 1.73 12.53 1.91
CA PRO A 72 1.36 13.36 0.76
C PRO A 72 0.42 14.52 1.16
N ALA A 73 0.37 14.89 2.45
CA ALA A 73 -0.38 15.99 3.02
C ALA A 73 0.31 17.35 2.80
N ASP A 74 1.63 17.39 2.60
CA ASP A 74 2.36 18.68 2.51
C ASP A 74 2.29 19.36 1.12
N THR A 75 1.55 18.79 0.17
CA THR A 75 1.28 19.42 -1.14
C THR A 75 -0.17 19.24 -1.60
N LEU A 76 -1.11 19.09 -0.66
CA LEU A 76 -2.53 19.20 -1.01
C LEU A 76 -2.88 20.67 -1.21
N THR A 77 -3.61 20.98 -2.28
CA THR A 77 -4.20 22.32 -2.42
C THR A 77 -5.15 22.56 -1.23
N PRO A 78 -5.27 23.81 -0.76
CA PRO A 78 -6.08 24.11 0.44
C PRO A 78 -7.53 23.64 0.31
N GLU A 79 -8.08 23.64 -0.90
CA GLU A 79 -9.42 23.12 -1.21
C GLU A 79 -9.52 21.60 -0.98
N VAL A 80 -8.51 20.83 -1.38
CA VAL A 80 -8.48 19.38 -1.21
C VAL A 80 -8.27 19.01 0.25
N ALA A 81 -7.46 19.78 0.98
CA ALA A 81 -7.26 19.59 2.41
C ALA A 81 -8.59 19.71 3.19
N LEU A 82 -9.41 20.72 2.89
CA LEU A 82 -10.73 20.90 3.51
C LEU A 82 -11.66 19.70 3.26
N ILE A 83 -11.69 19.19 2.02
CA ILE A 83 -12.49 18.00 1.67
C ILE A 83 -12.01 16.78 2.46
N VAL A 84 -10.70 16.58 2.57
CA VAL A 84 -10.12 15.45 3.31
C VAL A 84 -10.41 15.56 4.81
N GLU A 85 -10.33 16.76 5.38
CA GLU A 85 -10.66 17.00 6.79
C GLU A 85 -12.12 16.69 7.10
N GLU A 86 -13.05 17.14 6.25
CA GLU A 86 -14.47 16.83 6.38
C GLU A 86 -14.71 15.31 6.38
N LEU A 87 -14.14 14.60 5.40
CA LEU A 87 -14.27 13.14 5.29
C LEU A 87 -13.63 12.40 6.47
N ARG A 88 -12.49 12.89 6.99
CA ARG A 88 -11.84 12.33 8.20
C ARG A 88 -12.68 12.52 9.45
N LYS A 89 -13.37 13.66 9.56
CA LYS A 89 -14.30 13.91 10.66
C LYS A 89 -15.47 12.90 10.61
N GLN A 90 -16.12 12.77 9.47
CA GLN A 90 -17.20 11.78 9.26
C GLN A 90 -16.72 10.35 9.55
N GLN A 91 -15.50 10.00 9.12
CA GLN A 91 -14.91 8.69 9.39
C GLN A 91 -14.66 8.47 10.90
N SER A 92 -14.27 9.52 11.62
CA SER A 92 -14.06 9.47 13.07
C SER A 92 -15.38 9.30 13.83
N ASP A 93 -16.44 10.00 13.40
CA ASP A 93 -17.78 9.89 13.96
C ASP A 93 -18.32 8.46 13.81
N LEU A 94 -18.19 7.85 12.61
CA LEU A 94 -18.56 6.45 12.39
C LEU A 94 -17.74 5.47 13.23
N ASP A 95 -16.44 5.74 13.43
CA ASP A 95 -15.60 4.89 14.27
C ASP A 95 -16.02 4.97 15.75
N TYR A 96 -16.44 6.14 16.21
CA TYR A 96 -17.00 6.32 17.55
C TYR A 96 -18.30 5.52 17.73
N GLU A 97 -19.24 5.63 16.79
CA GLU A 97 -20.49 4.85 16.81
C GLU A 97 -20.24 3.34 16.83
N LYS A 98 -19.32 2.87 15.97
CA LYS A 98 -18.92 1.45 15.92
C LYS A 98 -18.33 0.99 17.25
N ARG A 99 -17.47 1.79 17.89
CA ARG A 99 -16.91 1.48 19.21
C ARG A 99 -18.00 1.42 20.27
N SER A 100 -18.95 2.35 20.25
CA SER A 100 -20.10 2.38 21.17
C SER A 100 -20.91 1.08 21.07
N LEU A 101 -21.30 0.66 19.87
CA LEU A 101 -22.01 -0.61 19.65
C LEU A 101 -21.17 -1.83 20.04
N SER A 102 -19.85 -1.79 19.81
CA SER A 102 -18.94 -2.86 20.22
C SER A 102 -18.87 -2.98 21.75
N MET A 103 -18.88 -1.87 22.48
CA MET A 103 -18.94 -1.86 23.94
C MET A 103 -20.28 -2.39 24.46
N GLN A 104 -21.39 -2.05 23.79
CA GLN A 104 -22.70 -2.63 24.11
C GLN A 104 -22.69 -4.15 23.92
N LEU A 105 -22.10 -4.63 22.82
CA LEU A 105 -21.97 -6.07 22.56
C LEU A 105 -21.11 -6.78 23.62
N GLN A 106 -20.06 -6.14 24.12
CA GLN A 106 -19.22 -6.70 25.20
C GLN A 106 -19.97 -6.86 26.53
N ALA A 107 -21.00 -6.03 26.77
CA ALA A 107 -21.84 -6.13 27.97
C ALA A 107 -22.87 -7.27 27.89
N VAL A 108 -23.12 -7.83 26.70
CA VAL A 108 -24.05 -8.93 26.50
C VAL A 108 -23.36 -10.28 26.84
N PRO A 109 -24.04 -11.20 27.56
CA PRO A 109 -23.54 -12.55 27.77
C PRO A 109 -23.25 -13.27 26.45
N LYS A 110 -22.15 -14.04 26.40
CA LYS A 110 -21.66 -14.71 25.17
C LYS A 110 -22.67 -15.68 24.53
N ASP A 111 -23.64 -16.13 25.32
CA ASP A 111 -24.61 -17.15 24.94
C ASP A 111 -25.85 -16.54 24.25
N VAL A 112 -25.95 -15.20 24.26
CA VAL A 112 -27.06 -14.46 23.66
C VAL A 112 -26.61 -13.91 22.31
N ALA A 113 -27.29 -14.33 21.24
CA ALA A 113 -27.07 -13.79 19.91
C ALA A 113 -27.65 -12.37 19.80
N CYS A 114 -26.88 -11.41 19.28
CA CYS A 114 -27.32 -10.06 18.98
C CYS A 114 -27.15 -9.73 17.49
N PRO A 115 -27.92 -10.37 16.58
CA PRO A 115 -27.73 -10.21 15.15
C PRO A 115 -27.89 -8.75 14.68
N GLU A 116 -28.76 -7.97 15.31
CA GLU A 116 -29.07 -6.59 14.97
C GLU A 116 -27.89 -5.66 15.26
N ILE A 117 -27.30 -5.74 16.46
CA ILE A 117 -26.12 -4.96 16.83
C ILE A 117 -24.94 -5.36 15.93
N THR A 118 -24.79 -6.66 15.67
CA THR A 118 -23.71 -7.17 14.82
C THR A 118 -23.88 -6.68 13.37
N LYS A 119 -25.11 -6.66 12.85
CA LYS A 119 -25.45 -6.13 11.53
C LYS A 119 -25.13 -4.64 11.43
N GLN A 120 -25.55 -3.84 12.42
CA GLN A 120 -25.25 -2.41 12.47
C GLN A 120 -23.73 -2.14 12.51
N ILE A 121 -22.96 -2.91 13.29
CA ILE A 121 -21.50 -2.81 13.31
C ILE A 121 -20.89 -3.11 11.93
N LEU A 122 -21.42 -4.11 11.20
CA LEU A 122 -20.96 -4.44 9.86
C LEU A 122 -21.31 -3.34 8.85
N GLU A 123 -22.51 -2.78 8.90
CA GLU A 123 -22.93 -1.66 8.06
C GLU A 123 -22.07 -0.41 8.29
N LEU A 124 -21.84 -0.04 9.55
CA LEU A 124 -20.93 1.07 9.91
C LEU A 124 -19.50 0.80 9.45
N ARG A 125 -19.04 -0.45 9.51
CA ARG A 125 -17.71 -0.82 9.00
C ARG A 125 -17.63 -0.66 7.49
N GLU A 126 -18.66 -1.02 6.74
CA GLU A 126 -18.71 -0.82 5.29
C GLU A 126 -18.67 0.67 4.93
N GLN A 127 -19.45 1.51 5.63
CA GLN A 127 -19.43 2.96 5.45
C GLN A 127 -18.07 3.56 5.81
N TRP A 128 -17.46 3.13 6.91
CA TRP A 128 -16.13 3.57 7.33
C TRP A 128 -15.04 3.22 6.29
N MET A 129 -15.13 2.03 5.69
CA MET A 129 -14.23 1.62 4.60
C MET A 129 -14.48 2.43 3.32
N ALA A 130 -15.74 2.73 2.99
CA ALA A 130 -16.09 3.56 1.83
C ALA A 130 -15.53 4.98 1.94
N LEU A 131 -15.65 5.62 3.12
CA LEU A 131 -15.01 6.91 3.38
C LEU A 131 -13.48 6.83 3.29
N GLY A 132 -12.88 5.74 3.77
CA GLY A 132 -11.44 5.52 3.64
C GLY A 132 -10.98 5.38 2.18
N ASP A 133 -11.78 4.74 1.33
CA ASP A 133 -11.54 4.70 -0.12
C ASP A 133 -11.69 6.08 -0.77
N GLU A 134 -12.69 6.85 -0.36
CA GLU A 134 -12.93 8.21 -0.85
C GLU A 134 -11.80 9.17 -0.46
N ILE A 135 -11.34 9.16 0.79
CA ILE A 135 -10.19 9.95 1.24
C ILE A 135 -8.95 9.65 0.39
N ARG A 136 -8.67 8.35 0.14
CA ARG A 136 -7.54 7.95 -0.72
C ARG A 136 -7.71 8.44 -2.15
N PHE A 137 -8.93 8.38 -2.68
CA PHE A 137 -9.25 8.89 -4.01
C PHE A 137 -9.03 10.40 -4.11
N VAL A 138 -9.53 11.17 -3.13
CA VAL A 138 -9.41 12.62 -3.08
C VAL A 138 -7.94 13.04 -2.95
N ILE A 139 -7.16 12.36 -2.14
CA ILE A 139 -5.70 12.64 -2.02
C ILE A 139 -4.98 12.37 -3.35
N ALA A 140 -5.32 11.28 -4.05
CA ALA A 140 -4.64 10.91 -5.29
C ALA A 140 -5.05 11.79 -6.48
N ASN A 141 -6.32 12.18 -6.55
CA ASN A 141 -6.89 12.85 -7.72
C ASN A 141 -7.15 14.34 -7.51
N GLY A 142 -7.22 14.80 -6.26
CA GLY A 142 -7.55 16.18 -5.90
C GLY A 142 -9.04 16.52 -6.00
N GLN A 143 -9.93 15.53 -6.11
CA GLN A 143 -11.37 15.74 -6.29
C GLN A 143 -12.18 14.55 -5.77
N ARG A 144 -13.48 14.75 -5.54
CA ARG A 144 -14.39 13.67 -5.13
C ARG A 144 -14.70 12.71 -6.28
N PRO A 145 -15.00 11.43 -6.02
CA PRO A 145 -15.31 10.43 -7.06
C PRO A 145 -16.45 10.82 -8.02
N THR A 146 -17.37 11.70 -7.59
CA THR A 146 -18.54 12.16 -8.35
C THR A 146 -18.18 13.24 -9.39
N GLU A 147 -17.06 13.93 -9.20
CA GLU A 147 -16.61 14.99 -10.09
C GLU A 147 -15.70 14.35 -11.16
N GLU A 148 -16.30 13.91 -12.26
CA GLU A 148 -15.56 13.41 -13.42
C GLU A 148 -14.86 14.57 -14.15
N ARG A 149 -13.83 15.17 -13.54
CA ARG A 149 -12.86 15.97 -14.28
C ARG A 149 -11.66 15.09 -14.60
N PRO A 150 -11.52 14.58 -15.83
CA PRO A 150 -10.28 13.89 -16.19
C PRO A 150 -9.14 14.88 -16.07
N LYS A 151 -8.16 14.60 -15.19
CA LYS A 151 -6.88 15.30 -15.16
C LYS A 151 -6.34 15.31 -16.59
N GLU A 152 -6.04 16.48 -17.13
CA GLU A 152 -5.57 16.61 -18.51
C GLU A 152 -4.36 15.69 -18.70
N PHE A 153 -4.47 14.78 -19.67
CA PHE A 153 -3.42 13.79 -19.91
C PHE A 153 -2.37 14.45 -20.80
N ASP A 154 -1.19 14.68 -20.24
CA ASP A 154 -0.05 15.23 -20.97
C ASP A 154 0.58 14.14 -21.87
N ALA A 155 0.15 14.15 -23.13
CA ALA A 155 0.62 13.20 -24.14
C ALA A 155 2.09 13.39 -24.52
N GLU A 156 2.62 14.61 -24.40
CA GLU A 156 3.99 14.93 -24.81
C GLU A 156 4.99 14.47 -23.75
N ALA A 157 4.69 14.75 -22.48
CA ALA A 157 5.47 14.22 -21.36
C ALA A 157 5.49 12.68 -21.37
N TYR A 158 4.35 12.04 -21.63
CA TYR A 158 4.30 10.58 -21.71
C TYR A 158 5.16 10.02 -22.85
N ARG A 159 5.10 10.63 -24.05
CA ARG A 159 5.91 10.22 -25.21
C ARG A 159 7.41 10.30 -24.94
N SER A 160 7.87 11.33 -24.23
CA SER A 160 9.29 11.49 -23.90
C SER A 160 9.86 10.41 -22.98
N GLN A 161 9.02 9.70 -22.23
CA GLN A 161 9.42 8.62 -21.32
C GLN A 161 9.42 7.24 -21.98
N LEU A 162 9.02 7.14 -23.25
CA LEU A 162 8.89 5.86 -23.94
C LEU A 162 10.25 5.30 -24.36
N PRO A 163 10.47 3.98 -24.22
CA PRO A 163 11.65 3.32 -24.77
C PRO A 163 11.69 3.40 -26.30
N ASN A 164 12.88 3.63 -26.88
CA ASN A 164 13.09 3.57 -28.34
C ASN A 164 13.20 2.12 -28.88
N ASP A 165 13.33 1.12 -28.00
CA ASP A 165 13.45 -0.28 -28.38
C ASP A 165 12.07 -0.89 -28.72
N ARG A 166 11.94 -1.38 -29.96
CA ARG A 166 10.72 -1.99 -30.50
C ARG A 166 10.26 -3.19 -29.68
N TYR A 167 11.18 -4.01 -29.17
CA TYR A 167 10.81 -5.17 -28.35
C TYR A 167 10.20 -4.74 -27.01
N GLN A 168 10.80 -3.77 -26.34
CA GLN A 168 10.29 -3.21 -25.09
C GLN A 168 8.93 -2.55 -25.26
N LEU A 169 8.72 -1.79 -26.35
CA LEU A 169 7.43 -1.21 -26.68
C LEU A 169 6.36 -2.26 -26.93
N SER A 170 6.67 -3.32 -27.67
CA SER A 170 5.72 -4.42 -27.91
C SER A 170 5.26 -5.06 -26.59
N LYS A 171 6.20 -5.33 -25.69
CA LYS A 171 5.89 -5.89 -24.36
C LYS A 171 5.07 -4.94 -23.50
N LEU A 172 5.35 -3.64 -23.59
CA LEU A 172 4.61 -2.61 -22.85
C LEU A 172 3.16 -2.49 -23.39
N ILE A 173 2.97 -2.51 -24.71
CA ILE A 173 1.65 -2.55 -25.36
C ILE A 173 0.88 -3.79 -24.92
N GLU A 174 1.50 -4.97 -24.93
CA GLU A 174 0.86 -6.21 -24.50
C GLU A 174 0.42 -6.16 -23.03
N ASN A 175 1.32 -5.75 -22.13
CA ASN A 175 1.02 -5.57 -20.72
C ASN A 175 -0.12 -4.56 -20.50
N MET A 176 -0.10 -3.44 -21.24
CA MET A 176 -1.13 -2.43 -21.11
C MET A 176 -2.47 -2.90 -21.68
N ASN A 177 -2.49 -3.65 -22.79
CA ASN A 177 -3.69 -4.29 -23.32
C ASN A 177 -4.31 -5.27 -22.31
N ILE A 178 -3.50 -6.08 -21.64
CA ILE A 178 -3.96 -7.00 -20.59
C ILE A 178 -4.61 -6.20 -19.45
N ASN A 179 -3.97 -5.10 -19.03
CA ASN A 179 -4.49 -4.29 -17.95
C ASN A 179 -5.80 -3.57 -18.32
N VAL A 180 -5.85 -2.91 -19.47
CA VAL A 180 -6.99 -2.10 -19.93
C VAL A 180 -8.20 -2.95 -20.30
N HIS A 181 -8.01 -4.05 -21.04
CA HIS A 181 -9.13 -4.82 -21.58
C HIS A 181 -9.60 -5.96 -20.67
N TYR A 182 -8.75 -6.43 -19.75
CA TYR A 182 -9.08 -7.59 -18.92
C TYR A 182 -9.01 -7.28 -17.42
N ARG A 183 -7.83 -6.87 -16.93
CA ARG A 183 -7.58 -6.77 -15.49
C ARG A 183 -8.39 -5.67 -14.82
N TRP A 184 -8.37 -4.45 -15.35
CA TRP A 184 -9.06 -3.32 -14.75
C TRP A 184 -10.58 -3.39 -14.89
N PRO A 185 -11.16 -3.83 -16.03
CA PRO A 185 -12.60 -4.08 -16.13
C PRO A 185 -13.09 -5.15 -15.15
N GLN A 186 -12.33 -6.23 -14.96
CA GLN A 186 -12.67 -7.24 -13.94
C GLN A 186 -12.64 -6.66 -12.53
N ARG A 187 -11.65 -5.81 -12.22
CA ARG A 187 -11.55 -5.14 -10.91
C ARG A 187 -12.63 -4.09 -10.71
N LEU A 188 -13.06 -3.40 -11.77
CA LEU A 188 -14.20 -2.49 -11.77
C LEU A 188 -15.49 -3.24 -11.42
N ALA A 189 -15.71 -4.42 -12.01
CA ALA A 189 -16.88 -5.26 -11.71
C ALA A 189 -16.87 -5.79 -10.26
N GLN A 190 -15.69 -6.02 -9.67
CA GLN A 190 -15.53 -6.47 -8.28
C GLN A 190 -15.54 -5.33 -7.25
N ALA A 191 -15.43 -4.08 -7.68
CA ALA A 191 -15.34 -2.94 -6.78
C ALA A 191 -16.68 -2.67 -6.10
N LYS A 192 -16.68 -2.69 -4.75
CA LYS A 192 -17.88 -2.46 -3.94
C LYS A 192 -18.17 -0.97 -3.72
N THR A 193 -17.13 -0.16 -3.60
CA THR A 193 -17.22 1.27 -3.28
C THR A 193 -17.22 2.11 -4.57
N GLU A 194 -17.99 3.20 -4.59
CA GLU A 194 -18.04 4.12 -5.74
C GLU A 194 -16.68 4.77 -6.00
N ALA A 195 -15.92 5.11 -4.96
CA ALA A 195 -14.56 5.63 -5.07
C ALA A 195 -13.63 4.66 -5.83
N LYS A 196 -13.72 3.35 -5.56
CA LYS A 196 -12.94 2.33 -6.29
C LYS A 196 -13.42 2.16 -7.73
N LYS A 197 -14.72 2.24 -7.97
CA LYS A 197 -15.26 2.20 -9.34
C LYS A 197 -14.77 3.40 -10.15
N ALA A 198 -14.84 4.61 -9.59
CA ALA A 198 -14.29 5.81 -10.20
C ALA A 198 -12.78 5.69 -10.47
N GLU A 199 -12.01 5.17 -9.50
CA GLU A 199 -10.58 4.93 -9.66
C GLU A 199 -10.28 4.01 -10.86
N TYR A 200 -11.00 2.90 -11.00
CA TYR A 200 -10.80 1.98 -12.11
C TYR A 200 -11.31 2.55 -13.45
N ARG A 201 -12.40 3.32 -13.47
CA ARG A 201 -12.85 4.05 -14.68
C ARG A 201 -11.78 5.01 -15.17
N LEU A 202 -11.19 5.81 -14.27
CA LEU A 202 -10.10 6.72 -14.59
C LEU A 202 -8.85 5.97 -15.08
N LYS A 203 -8.51 4.84 -14.45
CA LYS A 203 -7.38 4.00 -14.91
C LYS A 203 -7.59 3.45 -16.31
N ILE A 204 -8.79 2.96 -16.61
CA ILE A 204 -9.15 2.47 -17.96
C ILE A 204 -9.03 3.60 -18.97
N ALA A 205 -9.70 4.75 -18.74
CA ALA A 205 -9.66 5.89 -19.64
C ALA A 205 -8.23 6.41 -19.87
N LYS A 206 -7.41 6.46 -18.81
CA LYS A 206 -5.99 6.84 -18.92
C LYS A 206 -5.20 5.81 -19.72
N GLY A 207 -5.35 4.52 -19.43
CA GLY A 207 -4.63 3.46 -20.12
C GLY A 207 -5.03 3.30 -21.58
N GLU A 208 -6.28 3.59 -21.96
CA GLU A 208 -6.71 3.66 -23.36
C GLU A 208 -5.95 4.75 -24.13
N ARG A 209 -5.85 5.96 -23.55
CA ARG A 209 -5.06 7.06 -24.12
C ARG A 209 -3.57 6.70 -24.22
N GLU A 210 -3.01 6.08 -23.18
CA GLU A 210 -1.62 5.59 -23.18
C GLU A 210 -1.40 4.53 -24.28
N LEU A 211 -2.32 3.58 -24.44
CA LEU A 211 -2.27 2.56 -25.50
C LEU A 211 -2.30 3.16 -26.90
N ASP A 212 -3.14 4.14 -27.14
CA ASP A 212 -3.24 4.80 -28.43
C ASP A 212 -1.91 5.48 -28.80
N ILE A 213 -1.28 6.15 -27.85
CA ILE A 213 0.04 6.76 -28.05
C ILE A 213 1.11 5.71 -28.29
N LEU A 214 1.14 4.64 -27.50
CA LEU A 214 2.09 3.55 -27.67
C LEU A 214 1.98 2.89 -29.05
N ARG A 215 0.76 2.65 -29.52
CA ARG A 215 0.49 2.08 -30.84
C ARG A 215 0.92 3.02 -31.96
N GLN A 216 0.67 4.33 -31.82
CA GLN A 216 1.14 5.33 -32.78
C GLN A 216 2.67 5.39 -32.82
N TYR A 217 3.31 5.40 -31.65
CA TYR A 217 4.76 5.47 -31.52
C TYR A 217 5.46 4.20 -32.05
N PHE A 218 4.92 3.02 -31.75
CA PHE A 218 5.41 1.75 -32.28
C PHE A 218 5.36 1.67 -33.81
N LYS A 219 4.37 2.30 -34.45
CA LYS A 219 4.30 2.41 -35.91
C LYS A 219 5.31 3.40 -36.50
N SER A 220 5.73 4.40 -35.71
CA SER A 220 6.68 5.44 -36.15
C SER A 220 8.14 4.99 -36.09
N ILE A 221 8.46 3.98 -35.27
CA ILE A 221 9.78 3.36 -35.22
C ILE A 221 9.85 2.31 -36.32
N GLN A 222 10.49 2.67 -37.44
CA GLN A 222 10.82 1.75 -38.52
C GLN A 222 11.96 0.82 -38.13
#